data_AF-A0A967WRV5-F1
#
_entry.id   AF-A0A967WRV5-F1
#
_cell.length_a   1.000
_cell.length_b   1.000
_cell.length_c   1.000
_cell.angle_alpha   90.00
_cell.angle_beta   90.00
_cell.angle_gamma   90.00
#
_symmetry.space_group_name_H-M   'P 1'
#
loop_
_entity.id
_entity.type
_entity.pdbx_description
1 polymer ?
#
loop_
_entity_poly.entity_id
_entity_poly.type
_entity_poly.pdbx_seq_one_letter_code
_entity_poly.pdbx_strand_id
1 'polypeptide(L)'
;MSTIHVTAYQHLREHLGLPDTAPRIGFMAEQLVLVDEDVSERLTTDVRPVLPGLPSGFEYGLRDEGGYQAYTDEWGIGWRKPREGGFYYDMYHHPLAGASSLADLKAFRFPDPLDGGRFSHLRAQAKAAAAQGKAVTLAGPCAGIAEIYSWLRGYEEYYVDLALNPDWVAYMLDRLVEFKSAYWERALAEIGDLVDVAVEADDLGGQNAPL
;
A
#
# COMPACT_ATOMS: atom_id res chain seq x y z
N MET A 1 -2.84 -10.05 6.70
CA MET A 1 -1.58 -10.37 5.99
C MET A 1 -0.45 -10.19 6.97
N SER A 2 0.37 -11.20 7.22
CA SER A 2 1.57 -11.03 8.05
C SER A 2 2.73 -10.62 7.14
N THR A 3 3.23 -9.42 7.35
CA THR A 3 4.39 -8.86 6.65
C THR A 3 5.56 -8.75 7.63
N ILE A 4 6.78 -8.70 7.09
CA ILE A 4 8.00 -8.59 7.89
C ILE A 4 9.01 -7.73 7.15
N HIS A 5 9.67 -6.83 7.88
CA HIS A 5 10.69 -5.94 7.32
C HIS A 5 11.86 -6.78 6.77
N VAL A 6 12.43 -6.38 5.64
CA VAL A 6 13.46 -7.14 4.91
C VAL A 6 14.64 -7.59 5.78
N THR A 7 15.16 -6.73 6.65
CA THR A 7 16.27 -7.09 7.56
C THR A 7 15.84 -8.17 8.56
N ALA A 8 14.66 -8.03 9.15
CA ALA A 8 14.16 -9.01 10.12
C ALA A 8 13.84 -10.34 9.43
N TYR A 9 13.35 -10.30 8.18
CA TYR A 9 13.09 -11.48 7.38
C TYR A 9 14.35 -12.30 7.11
N GLN A 10 15.44 -11.63 6.72
CA GLN A 10 16.72 -12.30 6.46
C GLN A 10 17.24 -12.99 7.73
N HIS A 11 17.22 -12.31 8.88
CA HIS A 11 17.61 -12.92 10.16
C HIS A 11 16.68 -14.08 10.55
N LEU A 12 15.38 -13.99 10.26
CA LEU A 12 14.44 -15.06 10.51
C LEU A 12 14.76 -16.30 9.66
N ARG A 13 15.09 -16.13 8.37
CA ARG A 13 15.49 -17.25 7.49
C ARG A 13 16.73 -17.94 8.02
N GLU A 14 17.75 -17.18 8.41
CA GLU A 14 18.98 -17.71 9.00
C GLU A 14 18.67 -18.49 10.29
N HIS A 15 17.88 -17.92 11.19
CA HIS A 15 17.49 -18.56 12.44
C HIS A 15 16.73 -19.88 12.23
N LEU A 16 15.91 -19.96 11.18
CA LEU A 16 15.16 -21.16 10.81
C LEU A 16 15.99 -22.17 10.02
N GLY A 17 17.24 -21.85 9.66
CA GLY A 17 18.11 -22.70 8.84
C GLY A 17 17.62 -22.85 7.40
N LEU A 18 16.86 -21.88 6.88
CA LEU A 18 16.35 -21.88 5.51
C LEU A 18 17.38 -21.31 4.52
N PRO A 19 17.31 -21.68 3.24
CA PRO A 19 18.24 -21.16 2.23
C PRO A 19 18.20 -19.63 2.13
N ASP A 20 19.33 -19.02 1.80
CA ASP A 20 19.34 -17.60 1.44
C ASP A 20 18.57 -17.39 0.13
N THR A 21 17.78 -16.33 0.06
CA THR A 21 16.94 -16.01 -1.09
C THR A 21 16.81 -14.51 -1.19
N ALA A 22 16.89 -13.98 -2.42
CA ALA A 22 16.72 -12.56 -2.67
C ALA A 22 15.30 -12.12 -2.23
N PRO A 23 15.17 -11.21 -1.25
CA PRO A 23 13.87 -10.81 -0.75
C PRO A 23 13.09 -10.04 -1.81
N ARG A 24 11.80 -10.36 -1.95
CA ARG A 24 10.88 -9.64 -2.83
C ARG A 24 10.13 -8.60 -2.01
N ILE A 25 10.35 -7.31 -2.26
CA ILE A 25 9.64 -6.24 -1.55
C ILE A 25 8.23 -6.10 -2.13
N GLY A 26 7.22 -6.25 -1.26
CA GLY A 26 5.81 -6.06 -1.61
C GLY A 26 5.31 -4.65 -1.29
N PHE A 27 5.83 -4.04 -0.22
CA PHE A 27 5.47 -2.70 0.22
C PHE A 27 6.74 -1.85 0.33
N MET A 28 6.88 -0.91 -0.60
CA MET A 28 8.13 -0.18 -0.80
C MET A 28 8.44 0.77 0.36
N ALA A 29 7.45 1.51 0.88
CA ALA A 29 7.71 2.48 1.94
C ALA A 29 8.21 1.80 3.22
N GLU A 30 7.54 0.72 3.64
CA GLU A 30 7.79 -0.02 4.86
C GLU A 30 8.86 -1.11 4.69
N GLN A 31 9.37 -1.31 3.47
CA GLN A 31 10.38 -2.33 3.13
C GLN A 31 9.96 -3.74 3.57
N LEU A 32 8.68 -4.05 3.40
CA LEU A 32 8.10 -5.33 3.79
C LEU A 32 8.22 -6.34 2.66
N VAL A 33 8.63 -7.56 3.01
CA VAL A 33 8.78 -8.63 2.02
C VAL A 33 7.47 -9.38 1.76
N LEU A 34 7.35 -9.89 0.54
CA LEU A 34 6.46 -11.00 0.23
C LEU A 34 7.10 -12.28 0.80
N VAL A 35 6.51 -12.81 1.86
CA VAL A 35 6.99 -14.02 2.53
C VAL A 35 7.01 -15.19 1.55
N ASP A 36 8.14 -15.89 1.48
CA ASP A 36 8.32 -17.04 0.61
C ASP A 36 7.64 -18.29 1.19
N GLU A 37 7.28 -19.23 0.31
CA GLU A 37 6.45 -20.38 0.68
C GLU A 37 7.12 -21.25 1.76
N ASP A 38 8.44 -21.45 1.71
CA ASP A 38 9.18 -22.27 2.67
C ASP A 38 9.12 -21.70 4.11
N VAL A 39 9.25 -20.39 4.27
CA VAL A 39 9.05 -19.71 5.57
C VAL A 39 7.61 -19.86 6.01
N SER A 40 6.69 -19.67 5.06
CA SER A 40 5.28 -19.67 5.36
C SER A 40 4.74 -21.06 5.75
N GLU A 41 5.26 -22.12 5.15
CA GLU A 41 5.05 -23.52 5.57
C GLU A 41 5.68 -23.78 6.93
N ARG A 42 6.92 -23.30 7.16
CA ARG A 42 7.63 -23.46 8.44
C ARG A 42 6.90 -22.80 9.62
N LEU A 43 6.18 -21.71 9.36
CA LEU A 43 5.33 -20.98 10.30
C LEU A 43 3.86 -21.43 10.27
N THR A 44 3.53 -22.45 9.47
CA THR A 44 2.20 -23.06 9.38
C THR A 44 1.08 -22.03 9.15
N THR A 45 1.29 -21.08 8.25
CA THR A 45 0.28 -20.05 7.97
C THR A 45 -0.90 -20.64 7.18
N ASP A 46 -2.13 -20.28 7.53
CA ASP A 46 -3.34 -20.77 6.85
C ASP A 46 -3.89 -19.84 5.76
N VAL A 47 -3.34 -18.63 5.66
CA VAL A 47 -3.79 -17.58 4.74
C VAL A 47 -2.72 -17.21 3.72
N ARG A 48 -3.14 -16.84 2.51
CA ARG A 48 -2.28 -16.32 1.45
C ARG A 48 -2.80 -14.97 0.94
N PRO A 49 -1.97 -13.92 0.96
CA PRO A 49 -2.33 -12.65 0.36
C PRO A 49 -2.30 -12.72 -1.16
N VAL A 50 -3.33 -12.17 -1.79
CA VAL A 50 -3.37 -11.78 -3.20
C VAL A 50 -3.25 -10.26 -3.23
N LEU A 51 -2.22 -9.78 -3.91
CA LEU A 51 -1.91 -8.36 -4.00
C LEU A 51 -2.21 -7.84 -5.41
N PRO A 52 -2.79 -6.62 -5.53
CA PRO A 52 -2.83 -5.94 -6.81
C PRO A 52 -1.42 -5.71 -7.35
N GLY A 53 -1.30 -5.76 -8.68
CA GLY A 53 -0.09 -5.31 -9.37
C GLY A 53 0.05 -3.79 -9.34
N LEU A 54 1.19 -3.30 -9.82
CA LEU A 54 1.37 -1.89 -10.12
C LEU A 54 0.55 -1.49 -11.35
N PRO A 55 0.18 -0.20 -11.51
CA PRO A 55 -0.36 0.31 -12.76
C PRO A 55 0.56 0.01 -13.96
N SER A 56 -0.03 -0.12 -15.14
CA SER A 56 0.65 -0.45 -16.38
C SER A 56 1.71 0.59 -16.70
N GLY A 57 2.96 0.15 -16.85
CA GLY A 57 4.09 1.03 -17.16
C GLY A 57 4.57 1.89 -15.98
N PHE A 58 3.99 1.74 -14.78
CA PHE A 58 4.51 2.40 -13.58
C PHE A 58 5.74 1.67 -13.05
N GLU A 59 6.79 2.44 -12.76
CA GLU A 59 7.97 1.99 -12.05
C GLU A 59 8.32 3.04 -11.00
N TYR A 60 8.76 2.60 -9.81
CA TYR A 60 9.09 3.52 -8.71
C TYR A 60 10.19 4.53 -9.06
N GLY A 61 11.11 4.18 -9.99
CA GLY A 61 12.17 5.09 -10.43
C GLY A 61 13.03 5.60 -9.28
N LEU A 62 13.72 4.69 -8.57
CA LEU A 62 14.56 5.05 -7.42
C LEU A 62 15.66 6.04 -7.83
N ARG A 63 15.76 7.14 -7.10
CA ARG A 63 16.75 8.21 -7.28
C ARG A 63 17.75 8.22 -6.13
N ASP A 64 18.99 8.55 -6.46
CA ASP A 64 20.04 8.80 -5.49
C ASP A 64 20.14 10.31 -5.21
N GLU A 65 19.89 10.71 -3.97
CA GLU A 65 19.93 12.11 -3.52
C GLU A 65 21.03 12.31 -2.46
N GLY A 66 22.18 11.63 -2.68
CA GLY A 66 23.35 11.72 -1.81
C GLY A 66 23.13 10.95 -0.52
N GLY A 67 22.70 11.63 0.54
CA GLY A 67 22.42 11.00 1.85
C GLY A 67 21.16 10.13 1.86
N TYR A 68 20.35 10.21 0.82
CA TYR A 68 19.04 9.56 0.72
C TYR A 68 18.89 8.76 -0.57
N GLN A 69 18.09 7.71 -0.50
CA GLN A 69 17.45 7.11 -1.65
C GLN A 69 15.99 7.57 -1.67
N ALA A 70 15.50 8.06 -2.81
CA ALA A 70 14.17 8.63 -2.93
C ALA A 70 13.37 8.02 -4.09
N TYR A 71 12.06 8.11 -4.02
CA TYR A 71 11.16 7.80 -5.13
C TYR A 71 9.89 8.63 -5.04
N THR A 72 9.08 8.59 -6.10
CA THR A 72 7.75 9.20 -6.12
C THR A 72 6.75 8.13 -6.49
N ASP A 73 5.71 7.97 -5.70
CA ASP A 73 4.69 6.96 -5.98
C ASP A 73 3.69 7.41 -7.05
N GLU A 74 2.72 6.55 -7.35
CA GLU A 74 1.67 6.84 -8.34
C GLU A 74 0.75 8.01 -7.94
N TRP A 75 0.67 8.32 -6.65
CA TRP A 75 -0.10 9.43 -6.10
C TRP A 75 0.67 10.76 -6.16
N GLY A 76 1.94 10.73 -6.56
CA GLY A 76 2.82 11.91 -6.56
C GLY A 76 3.40 12.24 -5.17
N ILE A 77 3.26 11.33 -4.20
CA ILE A 77 3.87 11.46 -2.88
C ILE A 77 5.36 11.15 -3.03
N GLY A 78 6.20 12.02 -2.48
CA GLY A 78 7.64 11.81 -2.46
C GLY A 78 8.06 11.09 -1.20
N TRP A 79 8.83 10.02 -1.37
CA TRP A 79 9.31 9.14 -0.33
C TRP A 79 10.83 9.13 -0.32
N ARG A 80 11.47 9.19 0.85
CA ARG A 80 12.93 9.09 0.97
C ARG A 80 13.36 8.27 2.19
N LYS A 81 14.44 7.52 2.03
CA LYS A 81 15.06 6.73 3.10
C LYS A 81 16.54 7.12 3.23
N PRO A 82 17.06 7.39 4.44
CA PRO A 82 18.50 7.58 4.65
C PRO A 82 19.29 6.37 4.16
N ARG A 83 20.41 6.60 3.46
CA ARG A 83 21.29 5.51 3.00
C ARG A 83 21.92 4.74 4.14
N GLU A 84 22.30 5.46 5.19
CA GLU A 84 22.92 4.89 6.38
C GLU A 84 21.90 4.86 7.51
N GLY A 85 21.67 3.67 8.09
CA GLY A 85 20.78 3.47 9.24
C GLY A 85 19.28 3.64 8.95
N GLY A 86 18.87 3.93 7.71
CA GLY A 86 17.46 4.05 7.33
C GLY A 86 16.80 2.68 7.14
N PHE A 87 15.69 2.46 7.85
CA PHE A 87 14.86 1.25 7.69
C PHE A 87 13.71 1.47 6.72
N TYR A 88 13.04 2.62 6.80
CA TYR A 88 11.81 2.91 6.06
C TYR A 88 11.97 4.14 5.18
N TYR A 89 11.10 4.28 4.18
CA TYR A 89 10.96 5.54 3.48
C TYR A 89 9.93 6.40 4.20
N ASP A 90 10.34 7.62 4.51
CA ASP A 90 9.46 8.64 5.07
C ASP A 90 8.94 9.55 3.94
N MET A 91 7.70 9.97 4.05
CA MET A 91 7.14 11.00 3.18
C MET A 91 7.90 12.31 3.40
N TYR A 92 8.34 12.94 2.31
CA TYR A 92 8.99 14.26 2.33
C TYR A 92 8.31 15.27 1.40
N HIS A 93 7.40 14.83 0.54
CA HIS A 93 6.65 15.67 -0.37
C HIS A 93 5.20 15.20 -0.45
N HIS A 94 4.27 16.14 -0.23
CA HIS A 94 2.83 15.92 -0.27
C HIS A 94 2.24 16.76 -1.40
N PRO A 95 1.65 16.16 -2.45
CA PRO A 95 1.24 16.87 -3.66
C PRO A 95 0.15 17.92 -3.45
N LEU A 96 -0.61 17.84 -2.35
CA LEU A 96 -1.67 18.79 -1.98
C LEU A 96 -1.31 19.67 -0.77
N ALA A 97 -0.05 19.70 -0.33
CA ALA A 97 0.38 20.59 0.76
C ALA A 97 0.05 22.07 0.49
N GLY A 98 0.17 22.51 -0.76
CA GLY A 98 -0.11 23.88 -1.17
C GLY A 98 -1.54 24.16 -1.63
N ALA A 99 -2.47 23.19 -1.51
CA ALA A 99 -3.86 23.40 -1.89
C ALA A 99 -4.49 24.48 -1.00
N SER A 100 -5.04 25.51 -1.62
CA SER A 100 -5.59 26.69 -0.93
C SER A 100 -7.08 26.87 -1.16
N SER A 101 -7.69 25.99 -1.96
CA SER A 101 -9.11 25.98 -2.28
C SER A 101 -9.61 24.56 -2.58
N LEU A 102 -10.93 24.36 -2.45
CA LEU A 102 -11.58 23.13 -2.92
C LEU A 102 -11.36 22.89 -4.43
N ALA A 103 -11.17 23.95 -5.21
CA ALA A 103 -10.89 23.83 -6.65
C ALA A 103 -9.52 23.18 -6.90
N ASP A 104 -8.53 23.43 -6.04
CA ASP A 104 -7.20 22.80 -6.13
C ASP A 104 -7.31 21.28 -5.88
N LEU A 105 -8.09 20.88 -4.86
CA LEU A 105 -8.36 19.48 -4.57
C LEU A 105 -9.11 18.79 -5.74
N LYS A 106 -10.05 19.50 -6.36
CA LYS A 106 -10.79 19.01 -7.54
C LYS A 106 -9.91 18.86 -8.79
N ALA A 107 -8.86 19.67 -8.90
CA ALA A 107 -7.93 19.62 -10.03
C ALA A 107 -6.91 18.48 -9.93
N PHE A 108 -6.75 17.88 -8.74
CA PHE A 108 -5.84 16.77 -8.53
C PHE A 108 -6.24 15.55 -9.34
N ARG A 109 -5.26 14.94 -10.02
CA ARG A 109 -5.46 13.74 -10.84
C ARG A 109 -5.14 12.51 -10.01
N PHE A 110 -6.18 11.77 -9.65
CA PHE A 110 -6.04 10.48 -8.99
C PHE A 110 -5.45 9.46 -9.97
N PRO A 111 -4.72 8.45 -9.49
CA PRO A 111 -4.40 7.28 -10.29
C PRO A 111 -5.67 6.64 -10.86
N ASP A 112 -5.52 5.81 -11.91
CA ASP A 112 -6.63 5.02 -12.42
C ASP A 112 -6.83 3.76 -11.55
N PRO A 113 -7.97 3.59 -10.85
CA PRO A 113 -8.25 2.37 -10.09
C PRO A 113 -8.49 1.16 -10.99
N LEU A 114 -8.82 1.38 -12.27
CA LEU A 114 -9.13 0.36 -13.26
C LEU A 114 -7.97 0.14 -14.25
N ASP A 115 -6.76 0.59 -13.93
CA ASP A 115 -5.61 0.24 -14.75
C ASP A 115 -5.40 -1.28 -14.78
N GLY A 116 -5.23 -1.86 -15.98
CA GLY A 116 -5.13 -3.31 -16.17
C GLY A 116 -3.95 -3.98 -15.45
N GLY A 117 -2.87 -3.26 -15.19
CA GLY A 117 -1.69 -3.77 -14.49
C GLY A 117 -1.99 -4.21 -13.06
N ARG A 118 -2.98 -3.56 -12.41
CA ARG A 118 -3.41 -3.94 -11.05
C ARG A 118 -4.05 -5.32 -10.98
N PHE A 119 -4.66 -5.78 -12.08
CA PHE A 119 -5.47 -6.99 -12.12
C PHE A 119 -4.76 -8.19 -12.79
N SER A 120 -3.75 -7.92 -13.62
CA SER A 120 -3.10 -8.89 -14.52
C SER A 120 -2.62 -10.20 -13.86
N HIS A 121 -2.34 -10.17 -12.55
CA HIS A 121 -1.82 -11.31 -11.79
C HIS A 121 -2.78 -11.85 -10.73
N LEU A 122 -3.93 -11.20 -10.49
CA LEU A 122 -4.82 -11.52 -9.37
C LEU A 122 -5.33 -12.96 -9.44
N ARG A 123 -5.89 -13.36 -10.58
CA ARG A 123 -6.45 -14.71 -10.73
C ARG A 123 -5.39 -15.81 -10.63
N ALA A 124 -4.17 -15.56 -11.10
CA ALA A 124 -3.07 -16.52 -11.01
C ALA A 124 -2.63 -16.71 -9.55
N GLN A 125 -2.44 -15.61 -8.80
CA GLN A 125 -2.13 -15.65 -7.37
C GLN A 125 -3.22 -16.37 -6.57
N ALA A 126 -4.50 -16.02 -6.79
CA ALA A 126 -5.63 -16.62 -6.09
C ALA A 126 -5.75 -18.14 -6.34
N LYS A 127 -5.58 -18.58 -7.60
CA LYS A 127 -5.57 -20.02 -7.93
C LYS A 127 -4.42 -20.76 -7.27
N ALA A 128 -3.23 -20.17 -7.21
CA ALA A 128 -2.07 -20.79 -6.56
C ALA A 128 -2.31 -20.99 -5.07
N ALA A 129 -2.85 -19.97 -4.39
CA ALA A 129 -3.22 -20.04 -2.98
C ALA A 129 -4.30 -21.11 -2.70
N ALA A 130 -5.39 -21.09 -3.50
CA ALA A 130 -6.47 -22.08 -3.36
C ALA A 130 -5.98 -23.51 -3.62
N ALA A 131 -5.09 -23.73 -4.59
CA ALA A 131 -4.51 -25.04 -4.88
C ALA A 131 -3.65 -25.60 -3.72
N GLN A 132 -3.10 -24.72 -2.88
CA GLN A 132 -2.40 -25.09 -1.65
C GLN A 132 -3.34 -25.29 -0.45
N GLY A 133 -4.66 -25.17 -0.64
CA GLY A 133 -5.65 -25.27 0.43
C GLY A 133 -5.58 -24.11 1.44
N LYS A 134 -5.06 -22.95 1.03
CA LYS A 134 -4.95 -21.75 1.87
C LYS A 134 -6.15 -20.84 1.64
N ALA A 135 -6.59 -20.16 2.70
CA ALA A 135 -7.59 -19.11 2.59
C ALA A 135 -7.00 -17.90 1.84
N VAL A 136 -7.75 -17.38 0.87
CA VAL A 136 -7.33 -16.31 -0.02
C VAL A 136 -7.79 -14.97 0.55
N THR A 137 -6.81 -14.12 0.90
CA THR A 137 -7.06 -12.75 1.35
C THR A 137 -6.70 -11.77 0.24
N LEU A 138 -7.65 -11.03 -0.31
CA LEU A 138 -7.41 -10.00 -1.32
C LEU A 138 -7.18 -8.65 -0.65
N ALA A 139 -6.07 -7.98 -0.99
CA ALA A 139 -5.77 -6.63 -0.52
C ALA A 139 -6.39 -5.55 -1.41
N GLY A 140 -6.68 -4.39 -0.82
CA GLY A 140 -7.10 -3.19 -1.53
C GLY A 140 -5.99 -2.54 -2.38
N PRO A 141 -6.34 -1.52 -3.17
CA PRO A 141 -5.43 -0.89 -4.13
C PRO A 141 -4.46 0.12 -3.50
N CYS A 142 -4.75 0.56 -2.28
CA CYS A 142 -4.00 1.56 -1.52
C CYS A 142 -4.40 1.50 -0.04
N ALA A 143 -3.72 2.28 0.80
CA ALA A 143 -4.06 2.48 2.21
C ALA A 143 -5.46 3.09 2.42
N GLY A 144 -5.85 3.32 3.67
CA GLY A 144 -7.14 3.86 4.05
C GLY A 144 -7.49 5.20 3.39
N ILE A 145 -8.78 5.53 3.38
CA ILE A 145 -9.23 6.79 2.76
C ILE A 145 -8.75 8.00 3.57
N ALA A 146 -8.71 7.88 4.90
CA ALA A 146 -8.18 8.93 5.75
C ALA A 146 -6.65 9.01 5.62
N GLU A 147 -5.97 7.87 5.62
CA GLU A 147 -4.52 7.79 5.38
C GLU A 147 -4.13 8.47 4.06
N ILE A 148 -4.68 8.04 2.92
CA ILE A 148 -4.31 8.60 1.61
C ILE A 148 -4.59 10.10 1.56
N TYR A 149 -5.70 10.59 2.11
CA TYR A 149 -5.92 12.04 2.16
C TYR A 149 -4.87 12.75 3.03
N SER A 150 -4.57 12.23 4.23
CA SER A 150 -3.52 12.81 5.09
C SER A 150 -2.15 12.82 4.42
N TRP A 151 -1.83 11.79 3.62
CA TRP A 151 -0.57 11.67 2.89
C TRP A 151 -0.51 12.60 1.69
N LEU A 152 -1.63 12.79 0.98
CA LEU A 152 -1.69 13.74 -0.12
C LEU A 152 -1.59 15.19 0.38
N ARG A 153 -2.30 15.49 1.47
CA ARG A 153 -2.43 16.84 2.03
C ARG A 153 -1.24 17.25 2.90
N GLY A 154 -0.59 16.29 3.54
CA GLY A 154 0.33 16.50 4.66
C GLY A 154 -0.44 16.59 5.98
N TYR A 155 0.12 16.01 7.04
CA TYR A 155 -0.59 15.80 8.30
C TYR A 155 -1.08 17.09 8.97
N GLU A 156 -0.25 18.14 9.06
CA GLU A 156 -0.63 19.41 9.69
C GLU A 156 -1.88 20.00 9.04
N GLU A 157 -1.83 20.14 7.72
CA GLU A 157 -2.92 20.69 6.93
C GLU A 157 -4.16 19.78 6.89
N TYR A 158 -3.98 18.46 6.91
CA TYR A 158 -5.07 17.51 7.06
C TYR A 158 -5.84 17.72 8.37
N TYR A 159 -5.15 17.91 9.51
CA TYR A 159 -5.81 18.21 10.77
C TYR A 159 -6.51 19.59 10.77
N VAL A 160 -5.92 20.58 10.09
CA VAL A 160 -6.59 21.87 9.88
C VAL A 160 -7.86 21.68 9.05
N ASP A 161 -7.82 20.87 8.00
CA ASP A 161 -8.97 20.58 7.14
C ASP A 161 -10.09 19.87 7.92
N LEU A 162 -9.76 18.92 8.80
CA LEU A 162 -10.73 18.27 9.69
C LEU A 162 -11.48 19.28 10.58
N ALA A 163 -10.79 20.30 11.08
CA ALA A 163 -11.37 21.30 11.98
C ALA A 163 -12.10 22.43 11.25
N LEU A 164 -11.56 22.90 10.12
CA LEU A 164 -11.98 24.15 9.49
C LEU A 164 -12.60 23.97 8.10
N ASN A 165 -12.31 22.86 7.40
CA ASN A 165 -12.72 22.63 6.01
C ASN A 165 -13.48 21.29 5.83
N PRO A 166 -14.60 21.06 6.54
CA PRO A 166 -15.33 19.79 6.45
C PRO A 166 -15.79 19.45 5.03
N ASP A 167 -16.09 20.45 4.20
CA ASP A 167 -16.46 20.26 2.79
C ASP A 167 -15.30 19.71 1.95
N TRP A 168 -14.05 20.04 2.31
CA TRP A 168 -12.85 19.54 1.62
C TRP A 168 -12.61 18.08 1.99
N VAL A 169 -12.73 17.78 3.29
CA VAL A 169 -12.63 16.43 3.83
C VAL A 169 -13.68 15.54 3.20
N ALA A 170 -14.95 15.93 3.23
CA ALA A 170 -16.04 15.16 2.64
C ALA A 170 -15.78 14.89 1.16
N TYR A 171 -15.40 15.92 0.39
CA TYR A 171 -15.07 15.76 -1.01
C TYR A 171 -13.93 14.76 -1.24
N MET A 172 -12.81 14.87 -0.51
CA MET A 172 -11.66 13.99 -0.70
C MET A 172 -11.95 12.55 -0.29
N LEU A 173 -12.65 12.34 0.83
CA LEU A 173 -13.04 11.02 1.28
C LEU A 173 -14.03 10.36 0.32
N ASP A 174 -15.04 11.09 -0.19
CA ASP A 174 -15.99 10.58 -1.19
C ASP A 174 -15.25 10.13 -2.46
N ARG A 175 -14.30 10.94 -2.95
CA ARG A 175 -13.48 10.61 -4.13
C ARG A 175 -12.61 9.37 -3.92
N LEU A 176 -12.07 9.18 -2.72
CA LEU A 176 -11.28 7.99 -2.37
C LEU A 176 -12.17 6.75 -2.21
N VAL A 177 -13.37 6.89 -1.66
CA VAL A 177 -14.37 5.82 -1.62
C VAL A 177 -14.77 5.40 -3.04
N GLU A 178 -15.03 6.35 -3.94
CA GLU A 178 -15.32 6.06 -5.35
C GLU A 178 -14.17 5.32 -6.03
N PHE A 179 -12.92 5.76 -5.80
CA PHE A 179 -11.72 5.10 -6.31
C PHE A 179 -11.62 3.64 -5.84
N LYS A 180 -11.76 3.40 -4.53
CA LYS A 180 -11.65 2.07 -3.94
C LYS A 180 -12.82 1.17 -4.34
N SER A 181 -14.03 1.73 -4.43
CA SER A 181 -15.23 1.00 -4.86
C SER A 181 -15.07 0.50 -6.29
N ALA A 182 -14.60 1.35 -7.21
CA ALA A 182 -14.35 0.95 -8.60
C ALA A 182 -13.32 -0.20 -8.70
N TYR A 183 -12.25 -0.14 -7.92
CA TYR A 183 -11.27 -1.24 -7.84
C TYR A 183 -11.93 -2.53 -7.32
N TRP A 184 -12.64 -2.46 -6.19
CA TRP A 184 -13.25 -3.62 -5.54
C TRP A 184 -14.31 -4.29 -6.42
N GLU A 185 -15.17 -3.50 -7.08
CA GLU A 185 -16.17 -4.01 -8.01
C GLU A 185 -15.52 -4.84 -9.12
N ARG A 186 -14.46 -4.32 -9.75
CA ARG A 186 -13.74 -5.04 -10.79
C ARG A 186 -12.99 -6.26 -10.26
N ALA A 187 -12.23 -6.11 -9.17
CA ALA A 187 -11.42 -7.19 -8.62
C ALA A 187 -12.29 -8.39 -8.18
N LEU A 188 -13.40 -8.11 -7.50
CA LEU A 188 -14.34 -9.15 -7.06
C LEU A 188 -15.15 -9.74 -8.21
N ALA A 189 -15.47 -8.96 -9.25
CA ALA A 189 -16.03 -9.53 -10.47
C ALA A 189 -15.04 -10.48 -11.16
N GLU A 190 -13.74 -10.18 -11.11
CA GLU A 190 -12.71 -10.98 -11.77
C GLU A 190 -12.32 -12.23 -10.98
N ILE A 191 -12.24 -12.17 -9.64
CA ILE A 191 -11.71 -13.28 -8.82
C ILE A 191 -12.52 -13.59 -7.56
N GLY A 192 -13.70 -13.00 -7.38
CA GLY A 192 -14.52 -13.18 -6.18
C GLY A 192 -14.96 -14.63 -5.92
N ASP A 193 -14.94 -15.49 -6.93
CA ASP A 193 -15.12 -16.95 -6.80
C ASP A 193 -14.01 -17.65 -6.01
N LEU A 194 -12.87 -16.99 -5.84
CA LEU A 194 -11.66 -17.51 -5.19
C LEU A 194 -11.28 -16.75 -3.92
N VAL A 195 -11.97 -15.66 -3.57
CA VAL A 195 -11.60 -14.79 -2.43
C VAL A 195 -12.42 -15.17 -1.21
N ASP A 196 -11.74 -15.47 -0.10
CA ASP A 196 -12.39 -15.73 1.19
C ASP A 196 -12.54 -14.46 2.02
N VAL A 197 -11.58 -13.54 1.92
CA VAL A 197 -11.54 -12.28 2.69
C VAL A 197 -11.09 -11.13 1.81
N ALA A 198 -11.88 -10.05 1.76
CA ALA A 198 -11.44 -8.75 1.27
C ALA A 198 -10.87 -7.94 2.45
N VAL A 199 -9.67 -7.39 2.29
CA VAL A 199 -8.97 -6.65 3.35
C VAL A 199 -9.01 -5.16 3.06
N GLU A 200 -9.63 -4.43 3.97
CA GLU A 200 -9.70 -2.97 3.99
C GLU A 200 -9.19 -2.48 5.34
N ALA A 201 -8.36 -1.44 5.32
CA ALA A 201 -7.71 -0.90 6.51
C ALA A 201 -7.64 0.62 6.41
N ASP A 202 -7.74 1.28 7.55
CA ASP A 202 -7.51 2.72 7.68
C ASP A 202 -6.90 2.97 9.06
N ASP A 203 -5.61 3.32 9.09
CA ASP A 203 -4.89 3.54 10.33
C ASP A 203 -5.08 4.98 10.84
N LEU A 204 -5.87 5.09 11.91
CA LEU A 204 -6.07 6.31 12.68
C LEU A 204 -5.51 6.16 14.11
N GLY A 205 -4.50 5.31 14.30
CA GLY A 205 -3.93 5.01 15.60
C GLY A 205 -3.23 6.21 16.24
N GLY A 206 -3.66 6.56 17.46
CA GLY A 206 -2.92 7.45 18.35
C GLY A 206 -2.52 6.74 19.64
N GLN A 207 -1.58 7.33 20.39
CA GLN A 207 -0.98 6.70 21.57
C GLN A 207 -1.99 6.42 22.71
N ASN A 208 -3.02 7.26 22.85
CA ASN A 208 -3.99 7.19 23.96
C ASN A 208 -5.45 7.04 23.49
N ALA A 209 -5.72 7.37 22.22
CA ALA A 209 -7.02 7.33 21.57
C ALA A 209 -6.80 7.33 20.05
N PRO A 210 -7.81 6.96 19.25
CA PRO A 210 -7.80 7.28 17.81
C PRO A 210 -7.52 8.78 17.59
N LEU A 211 -6.85 9.10 16.48
CA LEU A 211 -6.48 10.46 16.07
C LEU A 211 -7.65 11.45 16.10
#